data_AF-H6RHX3-F1
#
_entry.id   AF-H6RHX3-F1
#
_cell.length_a   1.000
_cell.length_b   1.000
_cell.length_c   1.000
_cell.angle_alpha   90.00
_cell.angle_beta   90.00
_cell.angle_gamma   90.00
#
_symmetry.space_group_name_H-M   'P 1'
#
loop_
_entity.id
_entity.type
_entity.pdbx_description
1 polymer ?
#
loop_
_entity_poly.entity_id
_entity_poly.type
_entity_poly.pdbx_seq_one_letter_code
_entity_poly.pdbx_strand_id
1 'polypeptide(L)' 'MNTKYKVIQERYFTKDETILFEYIIPGEYYIRIIYDENKNKHWDTGNYLKKIQPETAIYYPKKIEIRPNWSLVEAFKLD' A
#
# COMPACT_ATOMS: atom_id res chain seq x y z
N MET A 1 13.57 16.41 6.24
CA MET A 1 13.53 15.10 5.53
C MET A 1 12.32 14.34 6.02
N ASN A 2 11.38 14.01 5.14
CA ASN A 2 10.04 13.54 5.52
C ASN A 2 10.06 12.03 5.80
N THR A 3 10.47 11.64 7.01
CA THR A 3 10.73 10.25 7.43
C THR A 3 9.47 9.47 7.84
N LYS A 4 8.25 9.95 7.54
CA LYS A 4 7.04 9.44 8.20
C LYS A 4 6.36 8.23 7.56
N TYR A 5 6.69 7.82 6.33
CA TYR A 5 6.03 6.67 5.69
C TYR A 5 6.98 5.94 4.72
N LYS A 6 8.01 5.26 5.25
CA LYS A 6 8.90 4.43 4.42
C LYS A 6 8.09 3.26 3.84
N VAL A 7 8.04 3.16 2.52
CA VAL A 7 7.49 1.99 1.83
C VAL A 7 8.44 0.81 2.08
N ILE A 8 7.90 -0.26 2.64
CA ILE A 8 8.66 -1.48 2.98
C ILE A 8 8.56 -2.48 1.84
N GLN A 9 7.36 -2.60 1.27
CA GLN A 9 7.09 -3.44 0.11
C GLN A 9 5.90 -2.90 -0.66
N GLU A 10 5.96 -3.04 -1.97
CA GLU A 10 4.93 -2.65 -2.91
C GLU A 10 4.69 -3.80 -3.90
N ARG A 11 3.44 -3.97 -4.30
CA ARG A 11 3.02 -4.95 -5.30
C ARG A 11 1.95 -4.32 -6.18
N TYR A 12 2.16 -4.46 -7.49
CA TYR A 12 1.21 -4.02 -8.50
C TYR A 12 0.38 -5.22 -8.97
N PHE A 13 -0.94 -5.07 -8.96
CA PHE A 13 -1.88 -6.08 -9.40
C PHE A 13 -2.97 -5.42 -10.25
N THR A 14 -3.54 -6.18 -11.18
CA THR A 14 -4.59 -5.67 -12.10
C THR A 14 -5.91 -6.40 -11.94
N LYS A 15 -5.94 -7.45 -11.13
CA LYS A 15 -7.09 -8.31 -10.88
C LYS A 15 -7.15 -8.65 -9.40
N ASP A 16 -8.33 -9.07 -8.97
CA ASP A 16 -8.60 -9.69 -7.68
C ASP A 16 -7.79 -10.98 -7.53
N GLU A 17 -6.60 -10.85 -6.92
CA GLU A 17 -5.70 -11.97 -6.66
C GLU A 17 -5.10 -11.88 -5.25
N THR A 18 -4.60 -13.02 -4.76
CA THR A 18 -3.92 -13.07 -3.47
C THR A 18 -2.50 -12.53 -3.62
N ILE A 19 -2.22 -11.41 -2.94
CA ILE A 19 -0.89 -10.80 -2.94
C ILE A 19 -0.10 -11.30 -1.74
N LEU A 20 1.07 -11.90 -2.00
CA LEU A 20 1.95 -12.42 -0.97
C LEU A 20 3.06 -11.42 -0.62
N PHE A 21 3.20 -11.14 0.67
CA PHE A 21 4.26 -10.31 1.24
C PHE A 21 5.15 -11.16 2.16
N GLU A 22 6.26 -11.68 1.63
CA GLU A 22 7.23 -12.49 2.38
C GLU A 22 8.39 -11.65 2.93
N TYR A 23 9.09 -12.18 3.94
CA TYR A 23 10.28 -11.56 4.55
C TYR A 23 10.05 -10.16 5.14
N ILE A 24 8.81 -9.86 5.53
CA ILE A 24 8.49 -8.64 6.26
C ILE A 24 9.07 -8.75 7.67
N ILE A 25 9.86 -7.75 8.06
CA ILE A 25 10.40 -7.64 9.42
C ILE A 25 9.21 -7.55 10.39
N PRO A 26 9.22 -8.22 11.55
CA PRO A 26 8.16 -8.06 12.54
C PRO A 26 8.02 -6.61 13.00
N GLY A 27 6.78 -6.12 13.10
CA GLY A 27 6.47 -4.73 13.41
C GLY A 27 5.03 -4.35 13.10
N GLU A 28 4.69 -3.09 13.32
CA GLU A 28 3.39 -2.53 12.96
C GLU A 28 3.43 -1.91 11.57
N TYR A 29 2.49 -2.31 10.71
CA TYR A 29 2.40 -1.84 9.34
C TYR A 29 1.01 -1.29 9.01
N TYR A 30 1.01 -0.37 8.06
CA TYR A 30 -0.20 0.11 7.40
C TYR A 30 -0.23 -0.45 5.98
N ILE A 31 -1.39 -0.96 5.58
CA ILE A 31 -1.64 -1.39 4.21
C ILE A 31 -2.46 -0.29 3.53
N ARG A 32 -2.06 0.08 2.31
CA ARG A 32 -2.83 0.97 1.44
C ARG A 32 -2.88 0.40 0.04
N ILE A 33 -4.02 0.53 -0.61
CA ILE A 33 -4.22 0.27 -2.03
C ILE A 33 -4.26 1.62 -2.73
N ILE A 34 -3.54 1.72 -3.84
CA ILE A 34 -3.46 2.96 -4.63
C ILE A 34 -4.01 2.64 -6.01
N TYR A 35 -4.98 3.44 -6.46
CA TYR A 35 -5.49 3.34 -7.82
C TYR A 35 -4.58 4.13 -8.75
N ASP A 36 -3.85 3.39 -9.58
CA ASP A 36 -3.04 3.95 -10.66
C ASP A 36 -3.96 4.38 -11.82
N GLU A 37 -4.41 5.63 -11.78
CA GLU A 37 -5.28 6.22 -12.81
C GLU A 37 -4.51 6.52 -14.11
N ASN A 38 -3.19 6.73 -14.03
CA ASN A 38 -2.35 7.13 -15.16
C ASN A 38 -1.61 5.94 -15.82
N LYS A 39 -1.73 4.74 -15.23
CA LYS A 39 -1.13 3.46 -15.65
C LYS A 39 0.39 3.47 -15.74
N ASN A 40 1.06 4.35 -15.00
CA ASN A 40 2.52 4.47 -15.07
C ASN A 40 3.25 3.54 -14.09
N LYS A 41 2.51 2.77 -13.28
CA LYS A 41 3.01 1.79 -12.29
C LYS A 41 3.92 2.40 -11.23
N HIS A 42 3.89 3.72 -11.08
CA HIS A 42 4.65 4.47 -10.09
C HIS A 42 3.67 5.25 -9.25
N TRP A 43 3.83 5.21 -7.93
CA TRP A 43 3.07 6.10 -7.07
C TRP A 43 3.47 7.56 -7.35
N ASP A 44 2.64 8.26 -8.11
CA ASP A 44 2.82 9.69 -8.32
C ASP A 44 2.19 10.46 -7.17
N THR A 45 3.04 11.10 -6.37
CA THR A 45 2.57 12.13 -5.46
C THR A 45 2.03 13.29 -6.31
N GLY A 46 0.74 13.60 -6.15
CA GLY A 46 0.07 14.67 -6.88
C GLY A 46 0.92 15.94 -6.96
N ASN A 47 1.04 16.48 -8.17
CA ASN A 47 1.90 17.63 -8.42
C ASN A 47 1.08 18.91 -8.27
N TYR A 48 1.24 19.59 -7.14
CA TYR A 48 0.55 20.84 -6.83
C TYR A 48 0.78 21.92 -7.90
N LEU A 49 1.99 22.03 -8.44
CA LEU A 49 2.34 23.00 -9.50
C LEU A 49 1.66 22.67 -10.83
N LYS A 50 1.43 21.39 -11.11
CA LYS A 50 0.71 20.91 -12.29
C LYS A 50 -0.79 20.74 -12.06
N LYS A 51 -1.31 21.08 -10.87
CA LYS A 51 -2.70 20.85 -10.45
C LYS A 51 -3.17 19.40 -10.64
N ILE A 52 -2.24 18.44 -10.56
CA ILE A 52 -2.56 17.01 -10.68
C ILE A 52 -2.99 16.54 -9.30
N GLN A 53 -4.22 16.03 -9.21
CA GLN A 53 -4.70 15.43 -7.97
C GLN A 53 -3.86 14.19 -7.64
N PRO A 54 -3.53 13.96 -6.36
CA PRO A 54 -2.85 12.74 -5.97
C PRO A 54 -3.74 11.52 -6.27
N GLU A 55 -3.12 10.41 -6.66
CA GLU A 55 -3.80 9.14 -6.86
C GLU A 55 -4.63 8.74 -5.64
N THR A 56 -5.81 8.17 -5.90
CA THR A 56 -6.72 7.73 -4.83
C THR A 56 -6.10 6.59 -4.05
N ALA A 57 -5.85 6.80 -2.76
CA ALA A 57 -5.31 5.80 -1.85
C ALA A 57 -6.37 5.39 -0.81
N ILE A 58 -6.71 4.10 -0.76
CA ILE A 58 -7.58 3.50 0.26
C ILE A 58 -6.69 2.83 1.31
N TYR A 59 -6.87 3.23 2.56
CA TYR A 59 -6.14 2.68 3.69
C TYR A 59 -6.92 1.52 4.30
N TYR A 60 -6.21 0.46 4.70
CA TYR A 60 -6.81 -0.55 5.53
C TYR A 60 -7.21 0.09 6.87
N PRO A 61 -8.44 -0.16 7.39
CA PRO A 61 -8.97 0.57 8.54
C PRO A 61 -8.22 0.29 9.85
N LYS A 62 -7.39 -0.76 9.89
CA LYS A 62 -6.65 -1.19 11.08
C LYS A 62 -5.16 -1.29 10.78
N LYS A 63 -4.34 -1.14 11.82
CA LYS A 63 -2.92 -1.49 11.73
C LYS A 63 -2.77 -3.00 11.75
N ILE A 64 -1.83 -3.52 10.97
CA ILE A 64 -1.47 -4.93 11.00
C ILE A 64 -0.21 -5.08 11.84
N GLU A 65 -0.30 -5.85 12.91
CA GLU A 65 0.85 -6.22 13.74
C GLU A 65 1.41 -7.55 13.22
N ILE A 66 2.60 -7.51 12.62
CA ILE A 66 3.31 -8.70 12.15
C ILE A 66 4.24 -9.17 13.25
N ARG A 67 4.01 -10.40 13.72
CA ARG A 67 4.85 -11.06 14.73
C ARG A 67 5.86 -12.01 14.08
N PRO A 68 6.99 -12.29 14.73
CA PRO A 68 7.93 -13.29 14.24
C PRO A 68 7.23 -14.65 14.08
N ASN A 69 7.52 -15.36 12.98
CA ASN A 69 6.97 -16.68 12.66
C ASN A 69 5.43 -16.74 12.49
N TRP A 70 4.77 -15.63 12.20
CA TRP A 70 3.33 -15.61 11.88
C TRP A 70 3.08 -15.46 10.38
N SER A 71 2.11 -16.22 9.86
CA SER A 71 1.51 -16.02 8.54
C SER A 71 0.13 -15.42 8.72
N LEU A 72 -0.08 -14.21 8.21
CA LEU A 72 -1.36 -13.49 8.28
C LEU A 72 -2.01 -13.46 6.89
N VAL A 73 -3.30 -13.76 6.83
CA VAL A 73 -4.12 -13.64 5.62
C VAL A 73 -5.28 -12.70 5.93
N GLU A 74 -5.26 -11.52 5.34
CA GLU A 74 -6.27 -10.48 5.54
C GLU A 74 -7.04 -10.24 4.24
N ALA A 75 -8.37 -10.12 4.34
CA ALA A 75 -9.22 -9.78 3.20
C ALA A 75 -9.48 -8.28 3.18
N PHE A 76 -9.01 -7.60 2.13
CA PHE A 76 -9.29 -6.18 1.91
C PHE A 76 -10.61 -6.03 1.16
N LYS A 77 -11.62 -5.44 1.80
CA LYS A 77 -12.89 -5.09 1.15
C LYS A 77 -12.82 -3.65 0.65
N LEU A 78 -13.11 -3.48 -0.63
CA LEU A 78 -13.27 -2.19 -1.30
C LEU A 78 -14.80 -1.98 -1.37
N ASP A 79 -15.32 -1.07 -0.55
CA ASP A 79 -16.73 -0.63 -0.64
C ASP A 79 -16.93 0.34 -1.82
#